data_AF-A0A5A5S3Q4-F1
#
_entry.id   AF-A0A5A5S3Q4-F1
#
_cell.length_a   1.000
_cell.length_b   1.000
_cell.length_c   1.000
_cell.angle_alpha   90.00
_cell.angle_beta   90.00
_cell.angle_gamma   90.00
#
_symmetry.space_group_name_H-M   'P 1'
#
loop_
_entity.id
_entity.type
_entity.pdbx_description
1 polymer ?
#
loop_
_entity_poly.entity_id
_entity_poly.type
_entity_poly.pdbx_seq_one_letter_code
_entity_poly.pdbx_strand_id
1 'polypeptide(L)' 'MAEWIIYKEFRFEAAHHLPHYEGKCRRLHGHSWLGRVYVKSNHLPKFWVKAPSF' A
#
# COMPACT_ATOMS: atom_id res chain seq x y z
N MET A 1 -2.25 -17.02 19.45
CA MET A 1 -2.29 -15.58 19.78
C MET A 1 -3.01 -14.86 18.65
N ALA A 2 -3.79 -13.83 18.92
CA ALA A 2 -4.46 -13.06 17.86
C ALA A 2 -3.42 -12.29 17.03
N GLU A 3 -3.59 -12.25 15.70
CA GLU A 3 -2.77 -11.46 14.78
C GLU A 3 -3.64 -10.40 14.11
N TRP A 4 -3.17 -9.16 14.11
CA TRP A 4 -3.83 -8.00 13.54
C TRP A 4 -3.03 -7.49 12.36
N ILE A 5 -3.73 -7.23 11.25
CA ILE A 5 -3.14 -6.63 10.06
C ILE A 5 -3.92 -5.35 9.76
N ILE A 6 -3.23 -4.23 9.75
CA ILE A 6 -3.78 -2.96 9.24
C ILE A 6 -3.03 -2.60 7.97
N TYR A 7 -3.68 -1.83 7.09
CA TYR A 7 -3.00 -1.23 5.96
C TYR A 7 -3.48 0.18 5.68
N LYS A 8 -2.63 0.95 5.03
CA LYS A 8 -2.97 2.25 4.46
C LYS A 8 -2.67 2.24 2.97
N GLU A 9 -3.68 2.66 2.20
CA GLU A 9 -3.57 2.87 0.76
C GLU A 9 -3.26 4.34 0.46
N PHE A 10 -2.38 4.56 -0.50
CA PHE A 10 -2.00 5.85 -1.05
C PHE A 10 -2.00 5.79 -2.57
N ARG A 11 -2.36 6.91 -3.19
CA ARG A 11 -2.24 7.10 -4.64
C ARG A 11 -1.14 8.10 -4.91
N PHE A 12 -0.33 7.85 -5.91
CA PHE A 12 0.69 8.79 -6.35
C PHE A 12 0.94 8.68 -7.86
N GLU A 13 1.29 9.80 -8.47
CA GLU A 13 1.56 9.88 -9.90
C GLU A 13 3.08 9.87 -10.12
N ALA A 14 3.59 8.94 -10.93
CA ALA A 14 5.02 8.86 -11.21
C ALA A 14 5.33 8.27 -12.60
N ALA A 15 6.41 8.75 -13.19
CA ALA A 15 6.98 8.22 -14.43
C ALA A 15 8.08 7.19 -14.16
N HIS A 16 8.24 6.23 -15.07
CA HIS A 16 9.27 5.18 -15.04
C HIS A 16 9.62 4.70 -16.46
N HIS A 17 10.67 3.88 -16.55
CA HIS A 17 11.02 3.12 -17.75
C HIS A 17 11.72 1.81 -17.35
N LEU A 18 11.57 0.76 -18.15
CA LEU A 18 12.19 -0.54 -17.92
C LEU A 18 13.32 -0.76 -18.95
N PRO A 19 14.60 -0.46 -18.61
CA PRO A 19 15.68 -0.35 -19.60
C PRO A 19 16.01 -1.67 -20.31
N HIS A 20 15.77 -2.80 -19.65
CA HIS A 20 16.04 -4.14 -20.18
C HIS A 20 14.79 -4.87 -20.69
N TYR A 21 13.66 -4.18 -20.79
CA TYR A 21 12.42 -4.76 -21.30
C TYR A 21 12.28 -4.53 -22.81
N GLU A 22 11.96 -5.60 -23.55
CA GLU A 22 11.65 -5.50 -24.98
C GLU A 22 10.17 -5.21 -25.19
N GLY A 23 9.82 -3.93 -25.34
CA GLY A 23 8.45 -3.51 -25.60
C GLY A 23 8.18 -2.04 -25.31
N LYS A 24 6.89 -1.66 -25.31
CA LYS A 24 6.46 -0.26 -25.15
C LYS A 24 6.94 0.37 -23.84
N CYS A 25 7.08 -0.43 -22.77
CA CYS A 25 7.50 0.02 -21.44
C CYS A 25 9.01 0.34 -21.33
N ARG A 26 9.81 0.08 -22.38
CA ARG A 26 11.21 0.53 -22.44
C ARG A 26 11.35 2.05 -22.50
N ARG A 27 10.32 2.73 -23.02
CA ARG A 27 10.25 4.19 -23.13
C ARG A 27 9.79 4.79 -21.80
N LEU A 28 10.23 6.01 -21.51
CA LEU A 28 9.69 6.78 -20.39
C LEU A 28 8.18 6.99 -20.55
N HIS A 29 7.42 6.61 -19.53
CA HIS A 29 5.97 6.78 -19.45
C HIS A 29 5.53 6.84 -17.97
N GLY A 30 4.26 7.12 -17.69
CA GLY A 30 3.77 7.26 -16.33
C GLY A 30 2.53 6.43 -16.01
N HIS A 31 2.24 6.34 -14.72
CA HIS A 31 1.04 5.70 -14.17
C HIS A 31 0.52 6.45 -12.95
N SER A 32 -0.78 6.25 -12.70
CA SER A 32 -1.40 6.50 -11.40
C SER A 32 -1.21 5.26 -10.53
N TRP A 33 -0.20 5.30 -9.65
CA TRP A 33 0.21 4.17 -8.83
C TRP A 33 -0.66 4.03 -7.58
N LEU A 34 -0.88 2.77 -7.17
CA LEU A 34 -1.57 2.42 -5.93
C LEU A 34 -0.57 1.74 -4.98
N GLY A 35 -0.18 2.44 -3.92
CA GLY A 35 0.71 1.90 -2.89
C GLY A 35 -0.09 1.46 -1.67
N ARG A 36 0.20 0.25 -1.14
CA ARG A 36 -0.39 -0.24 0.12
C ARG A 36 0.72 -0.63 1.09
N VAL A 37 0.70 -0.03 2.28
CA VAL A 37 1.62 -0.37 3.37
C VAL A 37 0.86 -1.17 4.41
N TYR A 38 1.35 -2.36 4.73
CA TYR A 38 0.76 -3.27 5.71
C TYR A 38 1.61 -3.31 6.98
N VAL A 39 0.95 -3.31 8.13
CA VAL A 39 1.58 -3.51 9.45
C VAL A 39 0.91 -4.67 10.14
N LYS A 40 1.72 -5.61 10.65
CA LYS A 40 1.26 -6.78 11.40
C LYS A 40 1.66 -6.66 12.87
N SER A 41 0.78 -7.07 13.77
CA SER A 41 1.04 -7.07 15.21
C SER A 41 0.27 -8.18 15.93
N ASN A 42 0.87 -8.77 16.96
CA ASN A 42 0.18 -9.66 17.90
C ASN A 42 -0.48 -8.91 19.08
N HIS A 43 -0.34 -7.58 19.12
CA HIS A 43 -0.90 -6.71 20.14
C HIS A 43 -1.70 -5.58 19.49
N LEU A 44 -3.00 -5.50 19.81
CA LEU A 44 -3.86 -4.39 19.43
C LEU A 44 -4.11 -3.52 20.67
N PRO A 45 -3.64 -2.25 20.70
CA PRO A 45 -3.88 -1.41 21.86
C PRO A 45 -5.36 -1.08 21.98
N LYS A 46 -5.91 -1.22 23.20
CA LYS A 46 -7.36 -1.10 23.47
C LYS A 46 -7.99 0.22 23.03
N PHE A 47 -7.22 1.31 22.99
CA PHE A 47 -7.69 2.64 22.59
C PHE A 47 -7.88 2.82 21.07
N TRP A 48 -7.34 1.92 20.24
CA TRP A 48 -7.58 1.91 18.80
C TRP A 48 -8.86 1.17 18.41
N VAL A 49 -9.45 0.41 19.34
CA VAL A 49 -10.77 -0.17 19.18
C VAL A 49 -11.77 0.91 19.61
N LYS A 50 -12.18 1.79 18.70
CA LYS A 50 -13.47 2.47 18.90
C LYS A 50 -14.53 1.38 18.84
N ALA A 51 -15.07 0.99 20.00
CA ALA A 51 -16.35 0.29 20.02
C ALA A 51 -17.33 1.13 19.19
N PRO A 52 -18.13 0.52 18.29
CA PRO A 52 -19.24 1.25 17.71
C PRO A 52 -20.10 1.71 18.90
N SER A 53 -20.19 3.02 19.11
CA SER A 53 -21.14 3.61 20.02
C SER A 53 -22.52 3.37 19.42
N PHE A 54 -23.15 2.27 19.82
CA PHE A 54 -24.61 2.10 19.76
C PHE A 54 -25.22 2.75 21.01
#